data_AF-A0A970Y5K5-F1
#
_entry.id   AF-A0A970Y5K5-F1
#
_cell.length_a   1.000
_cell.length_b   1.000
_cell.length_c   1.000
_cell.angle_alpha   90.00
_cell.angle_beta   90.00
_cell.angle_gamma   90.00
#
_symmetry.space_group_name_H-M   'P 1'
#
loop_
_entity.id
_entity.type
_entity.pdbx_description
1 polymer ?
#
loop_
_entity_poly.entity_id
_entity_poly.type
_entity_poly.pdbx_seq_one_letter_code
_entity_poly.pdbx_strand_id
1 'polypeptide(L)'
;MTALSPCAAAGSQTLSFHPLQTFSDAETGAARLRGAAIAVTPGPHGGFELGCMLAEALGARPFLLPEERRVLYHAAACVAANYLVTLEHVAERMFVEAGLPPDNALDYFLPLVRGAVENVSAQGTVASLTGPLSRGDVCTIVAHLEVLQQVAPELDPVYRTLGLATLDIVRRRPEVPPETIQALEQLLEGANYRQAGASRRP
;
A
#
# COMPACT_ATOMS: atom_id res chain seq x y z
N MET A 1 -23.39 -2.49 12.01
CA MET A 1 -24.06 -1.34 12.68
C MET A 1 -24.60 -1.63 14.10
N THR A 2 -24.05 -2.61 14.82
CA THR A 2 -24.64 -3.14 16.07
C THR A 2 -24.80 -2.11 17.20
N ALA A 3 -23.88 -1.15 17.31
CA ALA A 3 -23.93 -0.10 18.33
C ALA A 3 -25.17 0.80 18.21
N LEU A 4 -25.73 0.96 17.00
CA LEU A 4 -26.91 1.79 16.74
C LEU A 4 -28.21 0.97 16.61
N SER A 5 -28.16 -0.35 16.82
CA SER A 5 -29.34 -1.23 16.70
C SER A 5 -30.52 -0.80 17.57
N PRO A 6 -30.34 -0.33 18.83
CA PRO A 6 -31.48 0.17 19.63
C PRO A 6 -32.16 1.40 19.00
N CYS A 7 -31.39 2.32 18.40
CA CYS A 7 -31.93 3.50 17.72
C CYS A 7 -32.71 3.10 16.47
N ALA A 8 -32.17 2.15 15.69
CA ALA A 8 -32.88 1.60 14.54
C ALA A 8 -34.20 0.93 14.96
N ALA A 9 -34.20 0.12 16.02
CA ALA A 9 -35.41 -0.52 16.54
C ALA A 9 -36.47 0.50 17.03
N ALA A 10 -36.04 1.67 17.48
CA ALA A 10 -36.90 2.80 17.82
C ALA A 10 -37.36 3.63 16.59
N GLY A 11 -37.04 3.19 15.37
CA GLY A 11 -37.45 3.83 14.11
C GLY A 11 -36.52 4.95 13.61
N SER A 12 -35.37 5.15 14.25
CA SER A 12 -34.40 6.16 13.80
C SER A 12 -33.63 5.72 12.56
N GLN A 13 -33.33 6.67 11.67
CA GLN A 13 -32.32 6.46 10.65
C GLN A 13 -30.94 6.31 11.30
N THR A 14 -30.17 5.32 10.87
CA THR A 14 -28.82 5.05 11.36
C THR A 14 -27.89 4.89 10.17
N LEU A 15 -26.62 5.23 10.34
CA LEU A 15 -25.62 5.08 9.28
C LEU A 15 -24.22 4.91 9.87
N SER A 16 -23.32 4.35 9.07
CA SER A 16 -21.87 4.47 9.28
C SER A 16 -21.34 5.63 8.45
N PHE A 17 -20.48 6.46 9.04
CA PHE A 17 -19.87 7.63 8.40
C PHE A 17 -18.36 7.54 8.57
N HIS A 18 -17.64 7.10 7.53
CA HIS A 18 -16.22 6.82 7.63
C HIS A 18 -15.41 7.70 6.66
N PRO A 19 -14.64 8.68 7.16
CA PRO A 19 -13.74 9.45 6.32
C PRO A 19 -12.57 8.59 5.83
N LEU A 20 -12.32 8.57 4.52
CA LEU A 20 -11.14 7.95 3.93
C LEU A 20 -9.95 8.90 4.05
N GLN A 21 -9.43 9.05 5.26
CA GLN A 21 -8.39 10.02 5.58
C GLN A 21 -7.57 9.58 6.81
N THR A 22 -6.32 10.05 6.90
CA THR A 22 -5.47 9.90 8.09
C THR A 22 -5.63 11.09 9.03
N PHE A 23 -5.95 10.80 10.29
CA PHE A 23 -6.13 11.78 11.36
C PHE A 23 -4.99 11.62 12.38
N SER A 24 -4.11 12.61 12.47
CA SER A 24 -3.01 12.66 13.46
C SER A 24 -3.38 13.50 14.68
N ASP A 25 -4.17 14.55 14.48
CA ASP A 25 -4.58 15.53 15.48
C ASP A 25 -5.86 16.22 15.03
N ALA A 26 -6.56 16.87 15.96
CA ALA A 26 -7.89 17.42 15.72
C ALA A 26 -7.89 18.58 14.70
N GLU A 27 -6.87 19.44 14.72
CA GLU A 27 -6.80 20.63 13.89
C GLU A 27 -6.46 20.27 12.44
N THR A 28 -5.38 19.50 12.24
CA THR A 28 -5.01 18.97 10.92
C THR A 28 -6.10 18.05 10.38
N GLY A 29 -6.73 17.27 11.25
CA GLY A 29 -7.86 16.41 10.92
C GLY A 29 -9.05 17.16 10.35
N ALA A 30 -9.45 18.25 11.00
CA ALA A 30 -10.55 19.10 10.53
C ALA A 30 -10.25 19.72 9.16
N ALA A 31 -9.01 20.18 8.93
CA ALA A 31 -8.60 20.70 7.62
C ALA A 31 -8.66 19.62 6.53
N ARG A 32 -8.18 18.40 6.83
CA ARG A 32 -8.14 17.27 5.89
C ARG A 32 -9.50 16.65 5.57
N LEU A 33 -10.55 16.93 6.36
CA LEU A 33 -11.91 16.50 6.05
C LEU A 33 -12.46 17.18 4.80
N ARG A 34 -12.09 18.44 4.54
CA ARG A 34 -12.52 19.13 3.33
C ARG A 34 -11.90 18.44 2.11
N GLY A 35 -12.74 18.04 1.18
CA GLY A 35 -12.37 17.27 -0.01
C GLY A 35 -12.11 15.77 0.23
N ALA A 36 -12.11 15.29 1.48
CA ALA A 36 -11.98 13.86 1.75
C ALA A 36 -13.18 13.08 1.21
N ALA A 37 -12.97 11.83 0.80
CA ALA A 37 -14.08 10.94 0.52
C ALA A 37 -14.67 10.42 1.83
N ILE A 38 -15.99 10.40 1.96
CA ILE A 38 -16.69 9.80 3.10
C ILE A 38 -17.46 8.58 2.60
N ALA A 39 -17.11 7.41 3.13
CA ALA A 39 -17.93 6.22 2.95
C ALA A 39 -19.17 6.31 3.86
N VAL A 40 -20.35 6.24 3.25
CA VAL A 40 -21.63 6.22 3.95
C VAL A 40 -22.28 4.86 3.76
N THR A 41 -22.50 4.15 4.86
CA THR A 41 -23.27 2.89 4.85
C THR A 41 -24.61 3.11 5.55
N PRO A 42 -25.74 3.06 4.82
CA PRO A 42 -27.06 3.25 5.41
C PRO A 42 -27.49 2.06 6.26
N GLY A 43 -28.23 2.33 7.32
CA GLY A 43 -28.89 1.34 8.16
C GLY A 43 -30.21 0.82 7.57
N PRO A 44 -30.93 -0.02 8.34
CA PRO A 44 -32.18 -0.64 7.88
C PRO A 44 -33.27 0.35 7.46
N HIS A 45 -33.27 1.55 8.03
CA HIS A 45 -34.24 2.63 7.71
C HIS A 45 -33.65 3.68 6.75
N GLY A 46 -32.62 3.33 5.97
CA GLY A 46 -31.94 4.25 5.07
C GLY A 46 -30.85 5.06 5.77
N GLY A 47 -30.73 6.35 5.46
CA GLY A 47 -29.72 7.25 6.03
C GLY A 47 -28.58 7.62 5.08
N PHE A 48 -28.57 7.12 3.85
CA PHE A 48 -27.56 7.53 2.86
C PHE A 48 -27.67 9.03 2.53
N GLU A 49 -28.88 9.52 2.25
CA GLU A 49 -29.13 10.95 1.98
C GLU A 49 -28.71 11.85 3.14
N LEU A 50 -29.02 11.44 4.39
CA LEU A 50 -28.55 12.14 5.59
C LEU A 50 -27.03 12.17 5.65
N GLY A 51 -26.37 11.04 5.39
CA GLY A 51 -24.91 10.98 5.33
C GLY A 51 -24.32 11.86 4.23
N CYS A 52 -24.96 11.95 3.07
CA CYS A 52 -24.55 12.86 2.00
C CYS A 52 -24.63 14.32 2.45
N MET A 53 -25.77 14.74 3.02
CA MET A 53 -25.94 16.10 3.53
C MET A 53 -24.89 16.45 4.59
N LEU A 54 -24.59 15.53 5.51
CA LEU A 54 -23.57 15.73 6.53
C LEU A 54 -22.16 15.86 5.92
N ALA A 55 -21.80 15.00 4.97
CA ALA A 55 -20.50 15.05 4.31
C ALA A 55 -20.32 16.34 3.50
N GLU A 56 -21.34 16.74 2.74
CA GLU A 56 -21.32 17.96 1.93
C GLU A 56 -21.24 19.22 2.81
N ALA A 57 -21.94 19.24 3.95
CA ALA A 57 -21.84 20.33 4.93
C ALA A 57 -20.42 20.47 5.52
N LEU A 58 -19.68 19.37 5.59
CA LEU A 58 -18.25 19.36 5.99
C LEU A 58 -17.29 19.66 4.82
N GLY A 59 -17.82 19.92 3.61
CA GLY A 59 -17.03 20.11 2.40
C GLY A 59 -16.37 18.83 1.88
N ALA A 60 -16.84 17.66 2.31
CA ALA A 60 -16.35 16.35 1.92
C ALA A 60 -17.18 15.76 0.77
N ARG A 61 -16.74 14.61 0.22
CA ARG A 61 -17.34 13.93 -0.93
C ARG A 61 -17.93 12.58 -0.50
N PRO A 62 -19.25 12.47 -0.29
CA PRO A 62 -19.86 11.22 0.12
C PRO A 62 -19.88 10.19 -1.01
N PHE A 63 -19.83 8.91 -0.66
CA PHE A 63 -20.18 7.81 -1.57
C PHE A 63 -20.82 6.65 -0.80
N LEU A 64 -21.65 5.87 -1.49
CA LEU A 64 -22.32 4.71 -0.90
C LEU A 64 -21.31 3.57 -0.71
N LEU A 65 -21.20 3.07 0.51
CA LEU A 65 -20.48 1.84 0.83
C LEU A 65 -21.47 0.78 1.31
N PRO A 66 -21.71 -0.30 0.56
CA PRO A 66 -22.53 -1.41 1.01
C PRO A 66 -21.97 -2.06 2.28
N GLU A 67 -22.84 -2.49 3.21
CA GLU A 67 -22.43 -3.07 4.50
C GLU A 67 -21.51 -4.30 4.30
N GLU A 68 -21.80 -5.14 3.31
CA GLU A 68 -21.05 -6.33 2.96
C GLU A 68 -19.63 -6.04 2.42
N ARG A 69 -19.36 -4.80 1.98
CA ARG A 69 -18.05 -4.38 1.47
C ARG A 69 -17.20 -3.66 2.52
N ARG A 70 -17.74 -3.34 3.69
CA ARG A 70 -17.04 -2.54 4.71
C ARG A 70 -15.71 -3.12 5.16
N VAL A 71 -15.65 -4.43 5.37
CA VAL A 71 -14.43 -5.11 5.84
C VAL A 71 -13.34 -5.01 4.78
N LEU A 72 -13.66 -5.30 3.52
CA LEU A 72 -12.71 -5.18 2.40
C LEU A 72 -12.28 -3.72 2.18
N TYR A 73 -13.21 -2.79 2.24
CA TYR A 73 -12.93 -1.36 2.13
C TYR A 73 -11.95 -0.88 3.21
N HIS A 74 -12.15 -1.29 4.47
CA HIS A 74 -11.26 -0.93 5.56
C HIS A 74 -9.88 -1.59 5.41
N ALA A 75 -9.83 -2.86 5.01
CA ALA A 75 -8.57 -3.54 4.71
C ALA A 75 -7.78 -2.81 3.59
N ALA A 76 -8.46 -2.36 2.53
CA ALA A 76 -7.85 -1.57 1.46
C ALA A 76 -7.32 -0.22 1.97
N ALA A 77 -8.05 0.45 2.87
CA ALA A 77 -7.58 1.68 3.51
C ALA A 77 -6.32 1.44 4.36
N CYS A 78 -6.24 0.32 5.09
CA CYS A 78 -5.04 -0.07 5.84
C CYS A 78 -3.85 -0.30 4.91
N VAL A 79 -4.05 -0.97 3.77
CA VAL A 79 -2.99 -1.16 2.76
C VAL A 79 -2.52 0.18 2.20
N ALA A 80 -3.44 1.09 1.89
CA ALA A 80 -3.13 2.38 1.28
C ALA A 80 -2.39 3.35 2.21
N ALA A 81 -2.59 3.27 3.52
CA ALA A 81 -2.05 4.25 4.48
C ALA A 81 -1.20 3.62 5.59
N ASN A 82 -1.72 2.63 6.32
CA ASN A 82 -1.02 2.07 7.47
C ASN A 82 0.20 1.27 7.05
N TYR A 83 0.05 0.43 6.03
CA TYR A 83 1.18 -0.36 5.53
C TYR A 83 2.17 0.48 4.72
N LEU A 84 1.77 1.65 4.19
CA LEU A 84 2.73 2.63 3.70
C LEU A 84 3.69 3.06 4.82
N VAL A 85 3.18 3.39 6.01
CA VAL A 85 4.03 3.72 7.18
C VAL A 85 4.93 2.53 7.56
N THR A 86 4.42 1.30 7.52
CA THR A 86 5.23 0.10 7.75
C THR A 86 6.34 -0.07 6.70
N LEU A 87 6.05 0.19 5.43
CA LEU A 87 7.03 0.14 4.34
C LEU A 87 8.13 1.18 4.55
N GLU A 88 7.77 2.41 4.91
CA GLU A 88 8.76 3.46 5.16
C GLU A 88 9.64 3.14 6.38
N HIS A 89 9.08 2.51 7.42
CA HIS A 89 9.86 2.05 8.57
C HIS A 89 10.86 0.94 8.20
N VAL A 90 10.44 -0.01 7.35
CA VAL A 90 11.36 -1.05 6.82
C VAL A 90 12.45 -0.42 5.96
N ALA A 91 12.08 0.52 5.07
CA ALA A 91 13.03 1.23 4.22
C ALA A 91 14.04 2.04 5.04
N GLU A 92 13.59 2.76 6.07
CA GLU A 92 14.46 3.51 6.99
C GLU A 92 15.52 2.60 7.62
N ARG A 93 15.12 1.44 8.15
CA ARG A 93 16.07 0.46 8.71
C ARG A 93 17.10 0.03 7.67
N MET A 94 16.67 -0.31 6.45
CA MET A 94 17.58 -0.71 5.37
C MET A 94 18.54 0.42 4.96
N PHE A 95 18.04 1.66 4.90
CA PHE A 95 18.86 2.81 4.55
C PHE A 95 19.89 3.15 5.62
N VAL A 96 19.55 2.99 6.91
CA VAL A 96 20.50 3.14 8.01
C VAL A 96 21.59 2.07 7.95
N GLU A 97 21.25 0.82 7.71
CA GLU A 97 22.24 -0.25 7.47
C GLU A 97 23.12 0.03 6.24
N ALA A 98 22.57 0.70 5.22
CA ALA A 98 23.31 1.15 4.04
C ALA A 98 24.19 2.41 4.29
N GLY A 99 24.17 2.97 5.51
CA GLY A 99 25.03 4.06 5.93
C GLY A 99 24.39 5.45 5.95
N LEU A 100 23.06 5.57 5.82
CA LEU A 100 22.40 6.84 6.10
C LEU A 100 22.46 7.18 7.60
N PRO A 101 22.64 8.46 7.98
CA PRO A 101 22.67 8.83 9.39
C PRO A 101 21.30 8.58 10.04
N PRO A 102 21.23 7.87 11.19
CA PRO A 102 19.97 7.51 11.83
C PRO A 102 19.07 8.69 12.19
N ASP A 103 19.67 9.81 12.62
CA ASP A 103 18.93 10.95 13.16
C ASP A 103 18.11 11.70 12.09
N ASN A 104 18.41 11.51 10.80
CA ASN A 104 17.74 12.18 9.70
C ASN A 104 17.61 11.31 8.44
N ALA A 105 17.64 9.98 8.57
CA ALA A 105 17.52 9.06 7.44
C ALA A 105 16.27 9.34 6.60
N LEU A 106 15.13 9.62 7.25
CA LEU A 106 13.88 10.00 6.59
C LEU A 106 14.04 11.19 5.64
N ASP A 107 14.79 12.23 6.02
CA ASP A 107 14.94 13.43 5.19
C ASP A 107 15.64 13.13 3.85
N TYR A 108 16.51 12.11 3.83
CA TYR A 108 17.22 11.70 2.63
C TYR A 108 16.32 10.95 1.63
N PHE A 109 15.49 10.00 2.10
CA PHE A 109 14.72 9.15 1.19
C PHE A 109 13.26 9.58 1.03
N LEU A 110 12.69 10.42 1.90
CA LEU A 110 11.30 10.87 1.76
C LEU A 110 11.01 11.58 0.41
N PRO A 111 11.95 12.34 -0.21
CA PRO A 111 11.74 12.85 -1.57
C PRO A 111 11.50 11.74 -2.62
N LEU A 112 12.14 10.58 -2.48
CA LEU A 112 11.91 9.42 -3.35
C LEU A 112 10.48 8.89 -3.19
N VAL A 113 10.00 8.76 -1.96
CA VAL A 113 8.65 8.29 -1.62
C VAL A 113 7.58 9.22 -2.20
N ARG A 114 7.77 10.54 -2.02
CA ARG A 114 6.86 11.55 -2.60
C ARG A 114 6.78 11.44 -4.11
N GLY A 115 7.93 11.33 -4.78
CA GLY A 115 7.97 11.12 -6.23
C GLY A 115 7.25 9.85 -6.68
N ALA A 116 7.36 8.75 -5.92
CA ALA A 116 6.63 7.52 -6.21
C ALA A 116 5.10 7.70 -6.09
N VAL A 117 4.62 8.37 -5.05
CA VAL A 117 3.19 8.67 -4.86
C VAL A 117 2.67 9.61 -5.96
N GLU A 118 3.45 10.63 -6.32
CA GLU A 118 3.12 11.54 -7.42
C GLU A 118 3.02 10.79 -8.76
N ASN A 119 3.94 9.88 -9.04
CA ASN A 119 3.89 9.04 -10.25
C ASN A 119 2.63 8.15 -10.29
N VAL A 120 2.26 7.53 -9.16
CA VAL A 120 1.01 6.76 -9.06
C VAL A 120 -0.20 7.66 -9.32
N SER A 121 -0.21 8.87 -8.78
CA SER A 121 -1.30 9.82 -9.00
C SER A 121 -1.39 10.28 -10.46
N ALA A 122 -0.27 10.44 -11.16
CA ALA A 122 -0.22 10.95 -12.52
C ALA A 122 -0.45 9.86 -13.59
N GLN A 123 0.03 8.64 -13.34
CA GLN A 123 0.12 7.58 -14.35
C GLN A 123 -0.69 6.33 -14.00
N GLY A 124 -1.18 6.22 -12.77
CA GLY A 124 -1.80 5.01 -12.24
C GLY A 124 -0.78 3.96 -11.82
N THR A 125 -1.24 2.96 -11.07
CA THR A 125 -0.38 1.98 -10.36
C THR A 125 0.46 1.08 -11.27
N VAL A 126 0.00 0.82 -12.49
CA VAL A 126 0.69 -0.08 -13.42
C VAL A 126 1.81 0.64 -14.17
N ALA A 127 1.51 1.81 -14.73
CA ALA A 127 2.47 2.56 -15.54
C ALA A 127 3.55 3.25 -14.68
N SER A 128 3.23 3.60 -13.43
CA SER A 128 4.18 4.25 -12.52
C SER A 128 5.29 3.33 -12.00
N LEU A 129 5.16 2.01 -12.17
CA LEU A 129 6.15 1.06 -11.66
C LEU A 129 7.50 1.25 -12.36
N THR A 130 8.56 1.43 -11.57
CA THR A 130 9.95 1.52 -12.03
C THR A 130 10.82 0.53 -11.25
N GLY A 131 12.12 0.53 -11.54
CA GLY A 131 13.10 -0.28 -10.81
C GLY A 131 13.47 -1.60 -11.50
N PRO A 132 14.22 -2.48 -10.82
CA PRO A 132 14.78 -3.69 -11.42
C PRO A 132 13.71 -4.68 -11.89
N LEU A 133 12.65 -4.91 -11.10
CA LEU A 133 11.56 -5.82 -11.48
C LEU A 133 10.83 -5.33 -12.73
N SER A 134 10.61 -4.02 -12.88
CA SER A 134 9.90 -3.46 -14.03
C SER A 134 10.66 -3.61 -15.35
N ARG A 135 11.97 -3.91 -15.30
CA ARG A 135 12.83 -4.11 -16.48
C ARG A 135 13.39 -5.52 -16.57
N GLY A 136 12.96 -6.45 -15.71
CA GLY A 136 13.42 -7.83 -15.73
C GLY A 136 14.88 -8.03 -15.27
N ASP A 137 15.43 -7.13 -14.45
CA ASP A 137 16.83 -7.20 -14.01
C ASP A 137 17.03 -8.23 -12.89
N VAL A 138 17.18 -9.49 -13.30
CA VAL A 138 17.39 -10.64 -12.40
C VAL A 138 18.67 -10.49 -11.57
N CYS A 139 19.76 -10.02 -12.19
CA CYS A 139 21.06 -9.89 -11.53
C CYS A 139 20.98 -8.94 -10.32
N THR A 140 20.29 -7.80 -10.48
CA THR A 140 20.07 -6.86 -9.37
C THR A 140 19.25 -7.48 -8.25
N ILE A 141 18.19 -8.25 -8.57
CA ILE A 141 17.38 -8.92 -7.54
C ILE A 141 18.18 -9.99 -6.79
N VAL A 142 19.04 -10.75 -7.48
CA VAL A 142 19.96 -11.70 -6.82
C VAL A 142 20.85 -10.97 -5.83
N ALA A 143 21.50 -9.88 -6.25
CA ALA A 143 22.39 -9.11 -5.38
C ALA A 143 21.67 -8.52 -4.16
N HIS A 144 20.43 -8.04 -4.33
CA HIS A 144 19.61 -7.56 -3.21
C HIS A 144 19.33 -8.65 -2.19
N LEU A 145 18.92 -9.85 -2.64
CA LEU A 145 18.62 -10.96 -1.75
C LEU A 145 19.87 -11.47 -1.03
N GLU A 146 21.02 -11.52 -1.72
CA GLU A 146 22.30 -11.89 -1.11
C GLU A 146 22.72 -10.92 -0.01
N VAL A 147 22.61 -9.60 -0.25
CA VAL A 147 22.98 -8.61 0.76
C VAL A 147 22.01 -8.63 1.94
N LEU A 148 20.70 -8.75 1.70
CA LEU A 148 19.67 -8.83 2.74
C LEU A 148 19.91 -10.02 3.66
N GLN A 149 20.28 -11.18 3.13
CA GLN A 149 20.61 -12.35 3.95
C GLN A 149 21.82 -12.13 4.86
N GLN A 150 22.73 -11.23 4.49
CA GLN A 150 23.93 -10.92 5.27
C GLN A 150 23.68 -9.84 6.32
N VAL A 151 22.96 -8.77 5.97
CA VAL A 151 22.85 -7.56 6.80
C VAL A 151 21.54 -7.43 7.55
N ALA A 152 20.44 -7.95 7.00
CA ALA A 152 19.10 -7.81 7.58
C ALA A 152 18.22 -9.03 7.23
N PRO A 153 18.59 -10.25 7.65
CA PRO A 153 17.90 -11.49 7.27
C PRO A 153 16.42 -11.51 7.69
N GLU A 154 16.05 -10.75 8.72
CA GLU A 154 14.67 -10.59 9.17
C GLU A 154 13.80 -9.78 8.18
N LEU A 155 14.41 -9.00 7.28
CA LEU A 155 13.70 -8.21 6.26
C LEU A 155 13.55 -8.95 4.92
N ASP A 156 14.30 -10.04 4.69
CA ASP A 156 14.20 -10.87 3.48
C ASP A 156 12.76 -11.35 3.18
N PRO A 157 11.96 -11.84 4.16
CA PRO A 157 10.58 -12.25 3.90
C PRO A 157 9.67 -11.11 3.40
N VAL A 158 9.87 -9.89 3.93
CA VAL A 158 9.12 -8.70 3.52
C VAL A 158 9.49 -8.32 2.09
N TYR A 159 10.80 -8.26 1.79
CA TYR A 159 11.30 -7.96 0.45
C TYR A 159 10.75 -8.92 -0.61
N ARG A 160 10.79 -10.23 -0.32
CA ARG A 160 10.26 -11.27 -1.22
C ARG A 160 8.76 -11.14 -1.45
N THR A 161 7.99 -10.94 -0.38
CA THR A 161 6.53 -10.82 -0.46
C THR A 161 6.12 -9.62 -1.32
N LEU A 162 6.77 -8.48 -1.14
CA LEU A 162 6.54 -7.28 -1.95
C LEU A 162 6.99 -7.48 -3.40
N GLY A 163 8.13 -8.15 -3.61
CA GLY A 163 8.61 -8.49 -4.94
C GLY A 163 7.61 -9.37 -5.70
N LEU A 164 7.08 -10.42 -5.06
CA LEU A 164 6.08 -11.31 -5.66
C LEU A 164 4.80 -10.55 -6.00
N ALA A 165 4.29 -9.74 -5.07
CA ALA A 165 3.12 -8.89 -5.33
C ALA A 165 3.35 -7.89 -6.49
N THR A 166 4.60 -7.42 -6.66
CA THR A 166 4.98 -6.51 -7.75
C THR A 166 4.97 -7.22 -9.11
N LEU A 167 5.23 -8.53 -9.18
CA LEU A 167 5.19 -9.28 -10.44
C LEU A 167 3.79 -9.27 -11.09
N ASP A 168 2.72 -9.16 -10.30
CA ASP A 168 1.36 -8.98 -10.85
C ASP A 168 1.20 -7.67 -11.64
N ILE A 169 1.98 -6.65 -11.29
CA ILE A 169 2.04 -5.40 -12.06
C ILE A 169 2.91 -5.60 -13.31
N VAL A 170 4.06 -6.25 -13.18
CA VAL A 170 4.98 -6.52 -14.30
C VAL A 170 4.29 -7.33 -15.39
N ARG A 171 3.50 -8.36 -15.03
CA ARG A 171 2.72 -9.19 -15.97
C ARG A 171 1.70 -8.41 -16.80
N ARG A 172 1.27 -7.23 -16.34
CA ARG A 172 0.33 -6.36 -17.06
C ARG A 172 1.02 -5.50 -18.11
N ARG A 173 2.35 -5.60 -18.25
CA ARG A 173 3.13 -4.80 -19.17
C ARG A 173 3.91 -5.68 -20.15
N PRO A 174 4.10 -5.26 -21.41
CA PRO A 174 4.67 -6.10 -22.46
C PRO A 174 6.21 -6.16 -22.48
N GLU A 175 6.90 -5.35 -21.66
CA GLU A 175 8.36 -5.15 -21.81
C GLU A 175 9.22 -6.27 -21.22
N VAL A 176 8.68 -7.07 -20.29
CA VAL A 176 9.43 -8.16 -19.63
C VAL A 176 8.93 -9.50 -20.16
N PRO A 177 9.80 -10.34 -20.76
CA PRO A 177 9.39 -11.64 -21.28
C PRO A 177 8.86 -12.59 -20.18
N PRO A 178 7.85 -13.42 -20.46
CA PRO A 178 7.26 -14.34 -19.48
C PRO A 178 8.27 -15.25 -18.78
N GLU A 179 9.29 -15.72 -19.49
CA GLU A 179 10.39 -16.53 -18.94
C GLU A 179 11.24 -15.77 -17.92
N THR A 180 11.40 -14.46 -18.10
CA THR A 180 12.11 -13.60 -17.14
C THR A 180 11.25 -13.37 -15.91
N ILE A 181 9.94 -13.19 -16.07
CA ILE A 181 9.00 -13.08 -14.94
C ILE A 181 9.00 -14.38 -14.12
N GLN A 182 9.00 -15.54 -14.78
CA GLN A 182 9.07 -16.84 -14.10
C GLN A 182 10.39 -17.03 -13.34
N ALA A 183 11.51 -16.63 -13.92
CA ALA A 183 12.81 -16.68 -13.23
C ALA A 183 12.84 -15.77 -11.98
N LEU A 184 12.27 -14.57 -12.07
CA LEU A 184 12.12 -13.65 -10.93
C LEU A 184 11.19 -14.23 -9.85
N GLU A 185 10.08 -14.85 -10.24
CA GLU A 185 9.13 -15.48 -9.32
C GLU A 185 9.81 -16.61 -8.53
N GLN A 186 10.49 -17.54 -9.20
CA GLN A 186 11.23 -18.62 -8.55
C GLN A 186 12.31 -18.10 -7.59
N LEU A 187 13.04 -17.06 -8.02
CA LEU A 187 14.06 -16.42 -7.20
C LEU A 187 13.46 -15.83 -5.93
N LEU A 188 12.31 -15.16 -6.02
CA LEU A 188 11.62 -14.51 -4.90
C LEU A 188 10.90 -15.51 -3.99
N GLU A 189 10.35 -16.61 -4.51
CA GLU A 189 9.80 -17.73 -3.72
C GLU A 189 10.87 -18.47 -2.89
N GLY A 190 12.15 -18.26 -3.22
CA GLY A 190 13.26 -18.97 -2.56
C GLY A 190 13.44 -20.40 -3.07
N ALA A 191 12.87 -20.73 -4.24
CA ALA A 191 13.12 -21.99 -4.91
C ALA A 191 14.60 -22.05 -5.33
N ASN A 192 15.41 -22.77 -4.54
CA ASN A 192 16.82 -23.12 -4.73
C ASN A 192 17.51 -22.53 -5.98
N TYR A 193 17.81 -21.22 -5.98
CA TYR A 193 18.68 -20.60 -6.99
C TYR A 193 20.17 -20.97 -6.80
N ARG A 194 20.49 -21.76 -5.76
CA ARG A 194 21.86 -22.09 -5.32
C ARG A 194 22.66 -23.04 -6.25
N GLN A 195 22.22 -23.37 -7.47
CA GLN A 195 22.98 -24.33 -8.31
C GLN A 195 23.32 -23.90 -9.74
N ALA A 196 23.00 -22.69 -10.19
CA ALA A 196 23.32 -22.28 -11.57
C ALA A 196 24.62 -21.47 -11.74
N GLY A 197 25.22 -20.93 -10.66
CA GLY A 197 26.34 -19.97 -10.76
C GLY A 197 27.76 -20.51 -10.49
N ALA A 198 27.91 -21.72 -9.92
CA ALA A 198 29.21 -22.22 -9.44
C ALA A 198 29.99 -23.09 -10.44
N SER A 199 29.53 -23.24 -11.69
CA SER A 199 30.22 -23.99 -12.73
C SER A 199 30.48 -23.10 -13.94
N ARG A 200 31.51 -22.26 -13.84
CA ARG A 200 32.32 -21.72 -14.96
C ARG A 200 33.34 -20.73 -14.43
N ARG A 201 34.50 -21.22 -14.00
CA ARG A 201 35.80 -20.65 -14.36
C ARG A 201 36.81 -21.80 -14.51
N PRO A 202 37.71 -21.75 -15.51
CA PRO A 202 38.66 -22.81 -15.83
C PRO A 202 39.70 -23.02 -14.73
#